data_AF-A0A9E5RD03-F1
#
_entry.id   AF-A0A9E5RD03-F1
#
_cell.length_a   1.000
_cell.length_b   1.000
_cell.length_c   1.000
_cell.angle_alpha   90.00
_cell.angle_beta   90.00
_cell.angle_gamma   90.00
#
_symmetry.space_group_name_H-M   'P 1'
#
loop_
_entity.id
_entity.type
_entity.pdbx_description
1 polymer ?
#
loop_
_entity_poly.entity_id
_entity_poly.type
_entity_poly.pdbx_seq_one_letter_code
_entity_poly.pdbx_strand_id
1 'polypeptide(L)' 'MGRAAEANRLLRWIRAGARLSGNLPEQVSDHLLAPERYAEWEARWGTVACPLLWSHAMLIILEARLNRV' A
#
# COMPACT_ATOMS: atom_id res chain seq x y z
N MET A 1 -10.87 19.69 11.54
CA MET A 1 -11.93 18.98 10.77
C MET A 1 -11.34 17.71 10.15
N GLY A 2 -12.14 16.66 9.93
CA GLY A 2 -11.69 15.43 9.27
C GLY A 2 -11.58 15.60 7.75
N ARG A 3 -10.42 15.29 7.15
CA ARG A 3 -10.18 15.38 5.69
C ARG A 3 -10.75 14.16 4.96
N ALA A 4 -12.07 13.93 5.07
CA ALA A 4 -12.72 12.69 4.60
C ALA A 4 -12.59 12.43 3.09
N ALA A 5 -12.67 13.47 2.25
CA ALA A 5 -12.50 13.34 0.81
C ALA A 5 -11.08 12.85 0.45
N GLU A 6 -10.08 13.35 1.15
CA GLU A 6 -8.69 12.95 0.96
C GLU A 6 -8.44 11.52 1.43
N ALA A 7 -8.99 11.14 2.59
CA ALA A 7 -8.93 9.78 3.08
C ALA A 7 -9.57 8.78 2.10
N ASN A 8 -10.71 9.13 1.49
CA ASN A 8 -11.33 8.33 0.43
C ASN A 8 -10.46 8.23 -0.83
N ARG A 9 -9.75 9.30 -1.21
CA ARG A 9 -8.81 9.28 -2.33
C ARG A 9 -7.65 8.32 -2.06
N LEU A 10 -7.09 8.38 -0.85
CA LEU A 10 -6.02 7.48 -0.41
C LEU A 10 -6.50 6.02 -0.31
N LEU A 11 -7.73 5.77 0.16
CA LEU A 11 -8.33 4.43 0.18
C LEU A 11 -8.36 3.80 -1.22
N ARG A 12 -8.79 4.56 -2.23
CA ARG A 12 -8.80 4.09 -3.63
C ARG A 12 -7.39 3.82 -4.14
N TRP A 13 -6.43 4.67 -3.80
CA TRP A 13 -5.04 4.49 -4.19
C TRP A 13 -4.42 3.22 -3.58
N ILE A 14 -4.66 2.96 -2.28
CA ILE A 14 -4.19 1.73 -1.61
C ILE A 14 -4.78 0.48 -2.29
N ARG A 15 -6.10 0.48 -2.56
CA ARG A 15 -6.77 -0.66 -3.23
C ARG A 15 -6.23 -0.89 -4.65
N ALA A 16 -5.84 0.15 -5.38
CA ALA A 16 -5.24 0.03 -6.70
C ALA A 16 -3.85 -0.61 -6.68
N GLY A 17 -3.14 -0.56 -5.54
CA GLY A 17 -1.84 -1.20 -5.35
C GLY A 17 -1.88 -2.70 -5.04
N ALA A 18 -3.07 -3.31 -4.95
CA ALA A 18 -3.20 -4.75 -4.74
C ALA A 18 -2.80 -5.54 -6.00
N ARG A 19 -2.13 -6.69 -5.81
CA ARG A 19 -1.90 -7.65 -6.91
C ARG A 19 -3.23 -8.27 -7.36
N LEU A 20 -3.24 -8.96 -8.50
CA LEU A 20 -4.43 -9.64 -9.05
C LEU A 20 -5.12 -10.58 -8.04
N SER A 21 -4.37 -11.16 -7.10
CA SER A 21 -4.90 -12.01 -6.02
C SER A 21 -5.59 -11.24 -4.89
N GLY A 22 -5.60 -9.90 -4.93
CA GLY A 22 -6.05 -9.04 -3.84
C GLY A 22 -4.99 -8.76 -2.77
N ASN A 23 -3.79 -9.34 -2.88
CA ASN A 23 -2.73 -9.16 -1.89
C ASN A 23 -2.15 -7.74 -1.96
N LEU A 24 -2.15 -7.04 -0.83
CA LEU A 24 -1.43 -5.77 -0.66
C LEU A 24 0.06 -6.01 -0.36
N PRO A 25 0.98 -5.33 -1.08
CA PRO A 25 2.40 -5.37 -0.80
C PRO A 25 2.78 -4.47 0.39
N GLU A 26 4.02 -4.60 0.87
CA GLU A 26 4.63 -3.65 1.79
C GLU A 26 4.79 -2.25 1.17
N GLN A 27 5.20 -2.19 -0.11
CA GLN A 27 5.45 -0.97 -0.85
C GLN A 27 5.20 -1.19 -2.36
N VAL A 28 5.06 -0.10 -3.11
CA VAL A 28 4.99 -0.11 -4.58
C VAL A 28 6.19 0.64 -5.15
N SER A 29 6.62 0.27 -6.36
CA SER A 29 7.83 0.83 -6.99
C SER A 29 7.53 1.78 -8.15
N ASP A 30 6.28 2.27 -8.26
CA ASP A 30 5.85 3.16 -9.35
C ASP A 30 6.61 4.51 -9.34
N HIS A 31 7.02 4.96 -8.15
CA HIS A 31 7.80 6.19 -7.97
C HIS A 31 8.88 6.00 -6.90
N LEU A 32 10.08 5.66 -7.34
CA LEU A 32 11.24 5.42 -6.47
C LEU A 32 12.02 6.71 -6.22
N LEU A 33 12.42 6.93 -4.96
CA LEU A 33 13.28 8.06 -4.59
C LEU A 33 14.76 7.85 -4.99
N ALA A 34 15.20 6.59 -5.06
CA ALA A 34 16.55 6.18 -5.45
C ALA A 34 16.48 4.94 -6.36
N PRO A 35 16.05 5.09 -7.62
CA PRO A 35 15.82 3.96 -8.54
C PRO A 35 17.05 3.05 -8.73
N GLU A 36 18.25 3.63 -8.68
CA GLU A 36 19.53 2.92 -8.82
C GLU A 36 19.80 1.89 -7.71
N ARG A 37 19.12 2.03 -6.56
CA ARG A 37 19.27 1.12 -5.42
C ARG A 37 18.28 -0.05 -5.44
N TYR A 38 17.29 -0.04 -6.33
CA TYR A 38 16.24 -1.07 -6.36
C TYR A 38 16.82 -2.46 -6.58
N ALA A 39 17.67 -2.61 -7.61
CA ALA A 39 18.24 -3.90 -7.99
C ALA A 39 19.14 -4.49 -6.89
N GLU A 40 19.88 -3.64 -6.17
CA GLU A 40 20.71 -4.06 -5.02
C GLU A 40 19.85 -4.73 -3.94
N TRP A 41 18.73 -4.11 -3.58
CA TRP A 41 17.85 -4.61 -2.53
C TRP A 41 17.09 -5.87 -2.96
N GLU A 42 16.59 -5.89 -4.19
CA GLU A 42 15.90 -7.06 -4.73
C GLU A 42 16.85 -8.27 -4.81
N ALA A 43 18.10 -8.08 -5.21
CA ALA A 43 19.10 -9.15 -5.22
C ALA A 43 19.43 -9.67 -3.80
N ARG A 44 19.45 -8.77 -2.81
CA ARG A 44 19.82 -9.10 -1.43
C ARG A 44 18.69 -9.79 -0.65
N TRP A 45 17.45 -9.35 -0.83
CA TRP A 45 16.31 -9.73 0.01
C TRP A 45 15.12 -10.31 -0.76
N GLY A 46 15.21 -10.37 -2.08
CA GLY A 46 14.12 -10.76 -2.95
C GLY A 46 13.14 -9.63 -3.22
N THR A 47 12.06 -9.96 -3.93
CA THR A 47 11.02 -9.00 -4.29
C THR A 47 10.30 -8.44 -3.05
N VAL A 48 9.70 -7.26 -3.18
CA VAL A 48 8.86 -6.65 -2.14
C VAL A 48 7.85 -7.66 -1.57
N ALA A 49 7.78 -7.74 -0.24
CA ALA A 49 6.88 -8.62 0.48
C ALA A 49 5.42 -8.40 0.05
N CYS A 50 4.77 -9.47 -0.38
CA CYS A 50 3.37 -9.46 -0.80
C CYS A 50 2.77 -10.88 -0.64
N PRO A 51 1.81 -11.09 0.29
CA PRO A 51 1.12 -10.08 1.07
C PRO A 51 1.94 -9.55 2.26
N LEU A 52 1.73 -8.29 2.64
CA LEU A 52 2.06 -7.80 3.97
C LEU A 52 0.78 -7.70 4.81
N LEU A 53 0.68 -8.46 5.90
CA LEU A 53 -0.52 -8.47 6.76
C LEU A 53 -0.82 -7.08 7.34
N TRP A 54 0.22 -6.29 7.65
CA TRP A 54 0.04 -4.94 8.16
C TRP A 54 -0.64 -4.03 7.13
N SER A 55 -0.27 -4.08 5.85
CA SER A 55 -0.96 -3.33 4.79
C SER A 55 -2.47 -3.65 4.75
N HIS A 56 -2.85 -4.91 4.92
CA HIS A 56 -4.26 -5.32 4.99
C HIS A 56 -4.95 -4.79 6.25
N ALA A 57 -4.29 -4.88 7.42
CA ALA A 57 -4.84 -4.33 8.66
C ALA A 57 -5.08 -2.82 8.56
N MET A 58 -4.16 -2.07 7.95
CA MET A 58 -4.30 -0.62 7.75
C MET A 58 -5.46 -0.27 6.81
N LEU A 59 -5.66 -1.06 5.75
CA LEU A 59 -6.83 -0.91 4.86
C LEU A 59 -8.13 -1.07 5.64
N ILE A 60 -8.26 -2.14 6.43
CA ILE A 60 -9.46 -2.44 7.23
C ILE A 60 -9.74 -1.31 8.23
N ILE A 61 -8.70 -0.82 8.92
CA ILE A 61 -8.83 0.29 9.87
C ILE A 61 -9.33 1.54 9.16
N LEU A 62 -8.76 1.90 8.00
CA LEU A 62 -9.18 3.07 7.25
C LEU A 62 -10.65 2.98 6.81
N GLU A 63 -11.06 1.84 6.27
CA GLU A 63 -12.44 1.59 5.86
C GLU A 63 -13.41 1.67 7.03
N ALA A 64 -13.08 1.03 8.16
CA ALA A 64 -13.88 1.08 9.37
C ALA A 64 -14.02 2.51 9.92
N ARG A 65 -13.01 3.37 9.75
CA ARG A 65 -13.06 4.78 10.18
C ARG A 65 -13.88 5.65 9.23
N LEU A 66 -13.83 5.39 7.93
CA LEU A 66 -14.62 6.12 6.92
C LEU A 66 -16.11 5.75 6.97
N ASN A 67 -16.45 4.50 7.32
CA ASN A 67 -17.83 4.01 7.40
C ASN A 67 -18.55 4.36 8.71
N ARG A 68 -17.84 4.89 9.71
CA ARG A 68 -18.41 5.32 11.00
C ARG A 68 -18.82 6.80 11.03
N VAL A 69 -18.81 7.46 9.87
CA VAL A 69 -19.21 8.87 9.69
C VAL A 69 -20.66 8.94 9.23
#